data_AF-A0A3N5PH82-F1
#
_entry.id   AF-A0A3N5PH82-F1
#
_cell.length_a   1.000
_cell.length_b   1.000
_cell.length_c   1.000
_cell.angle_alpha   90.00
_cell.angle_beta   90.00
_cell.angle_gamma   90.00
#
_symmetry.space_group_name_H-M   'P 1'
#
loop_
_entity.id
_entity.type
_entity.pdbx_description
1 polymer ?
#
loop_
_entity_poly.entity_id
_entity_poly.type
_entity_poly.pdbx_seq_one_letter_code
_entity_poly.pdbx_strand_id
1 'polypeptide(L)'
;MIASRLRREACRELLWDLRKRGLEGVELIVSDEGSAIRSAAGEVFPEVPWQHCTFHRLQTLWRVVGNKPHRLEKVKEASDIFRCPTKLAAVDQACKWAGQWRHLELWAVQQVMNDIDDSLMFYSLPEDWWRKVRTSNYLERLIRTLRMRLDNMGTHYNAQP
;
A
#
# COMPACT_ATOMS: atom_id res chain seq x y z
N MET A 1 -7.26 -5.97 -21.18
CA MET A 1 -8.13 -4.78 -21.03
C MET A 1 -9.49 -5.08 -20.40
N ILE A 2 -10.14 -6.22 -20.67
CA ILE A 2 -11.45 -6.55 -20.06
C ILE A 2 -11.33 -6.85 -18.54
N ALA A 3 -10.34 -7.66 -18.12
CA ALA A 3 -10.15 -8.01 -16.70
C ALA A 3 -9.79 -6.81 -15.80
N SER A 4 -9.07 -5.81 -16.32
CA SER A 4 -8.74 -4.58 -15.58
C SER A 4 -9.95 -3.66 -15.43
N ARG A 5 -10.84 -3.63 -16.43
CA ARG A 5 -12.09 -2.87 -16.41
C ARG A 5 -13.09 -3.48 -15.41
N LEU A 6 -13.27 -4.79 -15.45
CA LEU A 6 -14.13 -5.52 -14.49
C LEU A 6 -13.66 -5.32 -13.04
N ARG A 7 -12.34 -5.29 -12.80
CA ARG A 7 -11.80 -5.04 -11.46
C ARG A 7 -12.06 -3.62 -10.98
N ARG A 8 -11.98 -2.62 -11.86
CA ARG A 8 -12.31 -1.22 -11.52
C ARG A 8 -13.79 -1.08 -11.18
N GLU A 9 -14.68 -1.62 -12.02
CA GLU A 9 -16.14 -1.56 -11.81
C GLU A 9 -16.52 -2.22 -10.47
N ALA A 10 -15.97 -3.40 -10.16
CA ALA A 10 -16.18 -4.04 -8.87
C ALA A 10 -15.65 -3.21 -7.68
N CYS A 11 -14.46 -2.61 -7.78
CA CYS A 11 -13.94 -1.72 -6.74
C CYS A 11 -14.83 -0.50 -6.52
N ARG A 12 -15.35 0.08 -7.62
CA ARG A 12 -16.26 1.22 -7.56
C ARG A 12 -17.57 0.85 -6.89
N GLU A 13 -18.18 -0.28 -7.26
CA GLU A 13 -19.42 -0.76 -6.65
C GLU A 13 -19.24 -1.01 -5.15
N LEU A 14 -18.13 -1.62 -4.74
CA LEU A 14 -17.80 -1.82 -3.33
C LEU A 14 -17.71 -0.49 -2.56
N LEU A 15 -16.95 0.48 -3.07
CA LEU A 15 -16.78 1.77 -2.41
C LEU A 15 -18.11 2.54 -2.35
N TRP A 16 -18.92 2.43 -3.41
CA TRP A 16 -20.24 3.06 -3.46
C TRP A 16 -21.22 2.43 -2.47
N ASP A 17 -21.21 1.10 -2.32
CA ASP A 17 -22.00 0.39 -1.32
C ASP A 17 -21.61 0.82 0.10
N LEU A 18 -20.32 0.90 0.40
CA LEU A 18 -19.84 1.40 1.69
C LEU A 18 -20.34 2.81 1.98
N ARG A 19 -20.27 3.72 0.99
CA ARG A 19 -20.78 5.09 1.11
C ARG A 19 -22.29 5.10 1.37
N LYS A 20 -23.06 4.31 0.61
CA LYS A 20 -24.52 4.16 0.80
C LYS A 20 -24.89 3.63 2.18
N ARG A 21 -24.04 2.80 2.78
CA ARG A 21 -24.22 2.26 4.13
C ARG A 21 -23.82 3.24 5.25
N GLY A 22 -23.47 4.47 4.90
CA GLY A 22 -23.14 5.53 5.86
C GLY A 22 -21.66 5.62 6.21
N LEU A 23 -20.75 5.12 5.36
CA LEU A 23 -19.32 5.39 5.55
C LEU A 23 -19.04 6.88 5.26
N GLU A 24 -18.79 7.62 6.34
CA GLU A 24 -18.47 9.05 6.34
C GLU A 24 -17.17 9.32 7.13
N GLY A 25 -16.59 10.51 6.96
CA GLY A 25 -15.37 10.91 7.70
C GLY A 25 -14.10 10.15 7.30
N VAL A 26 -14.03 9.69 6.05
CA VAL A 26 -12.84 9.00 5.55
C VAL A 26 -11.74 10.03 5.28
N GLU A 27 -10.66 9.99 6.05
CA GLU A 27 -9.53 10.92 5.93
C GLU A 27 -8.42 10.43 5.00
N LEU A 28 -8.31 9.10 4.79
CA LEU A 28 -7.29 8.50 3.94
C LEU A 28 -7.72 7.11 3.48
N ILE A 29 -7.60 6.83 2.18
CA ILE A 29 -7.79 5.49 1.62
C ILE A 29 -6.42 4.87 1.36
N VAL A 30 -6.13 3.72 1.97
CA VAL A 30 -4.87 3.00 1.77
C VAL A 30 -5.12 1.70 1.02
N SER A 31 -4.40 1.45 -0.06
CA SER A 31 -4.45 0.18 -0.77
C SER A 31 -3.09 -0.24 -1.32
N ASP A 32 -3.03 -1.46 -1.88
CA ASP A 32 -1.90 -1.85 -2.73
C ASP A 32 -1.90 -1.08 -4.08
N GLU A 33 -0.94 -1.40 -4.95
CA GLU A 33 -0.71 -0.77 -6.25
C GLU A 33 -1.82 -1.05 -7.29
N GLY A 34 -2.96 -1.59 -6.88
CA GLY A 34 -4.11 -1.81 -7.75
C GLY A 34 -4.63 -0.49 -8.35
N SER A 35 -4.23 -0.17 -9.58
CA SER A 35 -4.74 1.00 -10.33
C SER A 35 -6.27 1.08 -10.37
N ALA A 36 -6.95 -0.08 -10.30
CA ALA A 36 -8.39 -0.20 -10.20
C ALA A 36 -8.97 0.49 -8.95
N ILE A 37 -8.42 0.22 -7.75
CA ILE A 37 -8.96 0.79 -6.52
C ILE A 37 -8.58 2.25 -6.36
N ARG A 38 -7.36 2.66 -6.79
CA ARG A 38 -6.97 4.08 -6.86
C ARG A 38 -7.96 4.86 -7.72
N SER A 39 -8.27 4.35 -8.91
CA SER A 39 -9.19 5.02 -9.83
C SER A 39 -10.62 5.03 -9.32
N ALA A 40 -11.08 3.95 -8.69
CA ALA A 40 -12.41 3.89 -8.09
C ALA A 40 -12.53 4.83 -6.89
N ALA A 41 -11.50 4.91 -6.05
CA ALA A 41 -11.44 5.84 -4.91
C ALA A 41 -11.55 7.29 -5.37
N GLY A 42 -10.80 7.69 -6.40
CA GLY A 42 -10.91 9.05 -6.95
C GLY A 42 -12.27 9.38 -7.58
N GLU A 43 -13.08 8.38 -7.91
CA GLU A 43 -14.44 8.57 -8.43
C GLU A 43 -15.49 8.64 -7.31
N VAL A 44 -15.39 7.76 -6.31
CA VAL A 44 -16.39 7.65 -5.23
C VAL A 44 -16.10 8.61 -4.07
N PHE A 45 -14.83 8.90 -3.80
CA PHE A 45 -14.34 9.76 -2.72
C PHE A 45 -13.28 10.74 -3.25
N PRO A 46 -13.63 11.64 -4.19
CA PRO A 46 -12.68 12.58 -4.80
C PRO A 46 -11.99 13.52 -3.80
N GLU A 47 -12.63 13.77 -2.66
CA GLU A 47 -12.13 14.61 -1.58
C GLU A 47 -11.10 13.91 -0.69
N VAL A 48 -10.99 12.58 -0.77
CA VAL A 48 -10.18 11.78 0.14
C VAL A 48 -8.84 11.43 -0.51
N PRO A 49 -7.70 11.74 0.11
CA PRO A 49 -6.41 11.35 -0.42
C PRO A 49 -6.27 9.82 -0.47
N TRP A 50 -5.60 9.35 -1.51
CA TRP A 50 -5.24 7.94 -1.66
C TRP A 50 -3.77 7.72 -1.35
N GLN A 51 -3.47 6.65 -0.62
CA GLN A 51 -2.12 6.22 -0.30
C GLN A 51 -1.81 4.82 -0.83
N HIS A 52 -0.65 4.69 -1.46
CA HIS A 52 -0.05 3.39 -1.69
C HIS A 52 0.57 2.84 -0.41
N CYS A 53 0.12 1.66 -0.01
CA CYS A 53 0.51 0.99 1.23
C CYS A 53 2.03 0.80 1.34
N THR A 54 2.62 1.36 2.41
CA THR A 54 4.07 1.31 2.68
C THR A 54 4.57 -0.12 2.84
N PHE A 55 3.79 -1.02 3.43
CA PHE A 55 4.11 -2.44 3.52
C PHE A 55 4.26 -3.06 2.13
N HIS A 56 3.28 -2.87 1.25
CA HIS A 56 3.33 -3.43 -0.10
C HIS A 56 4.47 -2.80 -0.91
N ARG A 57 4.78 -1.52 -0.72
CA ARG A 57 5.95 -0.87 -1.33
C ARG A 57 7.25 -1.58 -0.91
N LEU A 58 7.44 -1.83 0.38
CA LEU A 58 8.62 -2.53 0.91
C LEU A 58 8.66 -4.01 0.49
N GLN A 59 7.49 -4.66 0.38
CA GLN A 59 7.38 -6.04 -0.10
C GLN A 59 7.73 -6.14 -1.60
N THR A 60 7.28 -5.19 -2.42
CA THR A 60 7.66 -5.08 -3.83
C THR A 60 9.18 -4.89 -3.93
N LEU A 61 9.76 -3.97 -3.16
CA LEU A 61 11.22 -3.80 -3.11
C LEU A 61 11.93 -5.11 -2.72
N TRP A 62 11.47 -5.78 -1.67
CA TRP A 62 12.03 -7.07 -1.24
C TRP A 62 12.04 -8.11 -2.37
N ARG A 63 10.92 -8.23 -3.09
CA ARG A 63 10.77 -9.17 -4.21
C ARG A 63 11.67 -8.79 -5.38
N VAL A 64 11.76 -7.51 -5.72
CA VAL A 64 12.55 -6.99 -6.84
C VAL A 64 14.06 -7.17 -6.58
N VAL A 65 14.52 -6.92 -5.36
CA VAL A 65 15.93 -7.15 -5.00
C VAL A 65 16.28 -8.65 -5.05
N GLY A 66 15.33 -9.54 -4.75
CA GLY A 66 15.55 -10.99 -4.85
C GLY A 66 16.66 -11.47 -3.91
N ASN A 67 17.41 -12.52 -4.25
CA ASN A 67 18.47 -13.07 -3.38
C ASN A 67 19.83 -12.36 -3.51
N LYS A 68 19.83 -11.09 -3.93
CA LYS A 68 21.06 -10.31 -4.10
C LYS A 68 21.67 -9.86 -2.76
N PRO A 69 22.97 -9.54 -2.73
CA PRO A 69 23.64 -8.98 -1.55
C PRO A 69 22.94 -7.72 -1.03
N HIS A 70 23.07 -7.48 0.27
CA HIS A 70 22.52 -6.29 0.95
C HIS A 70 20.99 -6.15 0.88
N ARG A 71 20.21 -7.20 0.52
CA ARG A 71 18.73 -7.11 0.49
C ARG A 71 18.16 -6.59 1.80
N LEU A 72 18.59 -7.18 2.92
CA LEU A 72 18.09 -6.82 4.26
C LEU A 72 18.39 -5.35 4.57
N GLU A 73 19.59 -4.89 4.26
CA GLU A 73 20.04 -3.52 4.45
C GLU A 73 19.25 -2.54 3.59
N LYS A 74 19.17 -2.79 2.28
CA LYS A 74 18.38 -2.01 1.31
C LYS A 74 16.95 -1.80 1.78
N VAL A 75 16.27 -2.88 2.19
CA VAL A 75 14.86 -2.85 2.61
C VAL A 75 14.70 -2.19 3.99
N LYS A 76 15.64 -2.42 4.92
CA LYS A 76 15.62 -1.77 6.23
C LYS A 76 15.78 -0.25 6.09
N GLU A 77 16.79 0.21 5.35
CA GLU A 77 17.01 1.63 5.10
C GLU A 77 15.84 2.27 4.35
N ALA A 78 15.26 1.57 3.35
CA ALA A 78 14.05 2.04 2.68
C ALA A 78 12.86 2.13 3.64
N SER A 79 12.76 1.24 4.63
CA SER A 79 11.72 1.32 5.66
C SER A 79 11.88 2.56 6.55
N ASP A 80 13.10 3.07 6.72
CA ASP A 80 13.37 4.22 7.58
C ASP A 80 12.91 5.54 6.93
N ILE A 81 12.78 5.58 5.60
CA ILE A 81 12.13 6.68 4.86
C ILE A 81 10.74 6.97 5.45
N PHE A 82 9.95 5.93 5.67
CA PHE A 82 8.60 6.07 6.21
C PHE A 82 8.58 6.37 7.70
N ARG A 83 9.73 6.38 8.40
CA ARG A 83 9.87 6.66 9.84
C ARG A 83 10.36 8.07 10.16
N CYS A 84 10.65 8.88 9.14
CA CYS A 84 11.12 10.25 9.31
C CYS A 84 10.08 11.13 10.04
N PRO A 85 10.54 12.19 10.74
CA PRO A 85 9.67 13.07 11.54
C PRO A 85 8.78 13.96 10.68
N THR A 86 9.14 14.21 9.41
CA THR A 86 8.37 15.06 8.50
C THR A 86 8.37 14.48 7.09
N LYS A 87 7.37 14.88 6.28
CA LYS A 87 7.32 14.51 4.85
C LYS A 87 8.59 14.94 4.10
N LEU A 88 9.07 16.16 4.36
CA LEU A 88 10.31 16.66 3.74
C LEU A 88 11.52 15.80 4.11
N ALA A 89 11.67 15.46 5.39
CA ALA A 89 12.74 14.56 5.83
C ALA A 89 12.64 13.17 5.20
N ALA A 90 11.42 12.65 4.99
CA ALA A 90 11.21 11.39 4.28
C ALA A 90 11.67 11.48 2.82
N VAL A 91 11.32 12.57 2.11
CA VAL A 91 11.77 12.79 0.72
C VAL A 91 13.29 12.91 0.64
N ASP A 92 13.92 13.68 1.54
CA ASP A 92 15.37 13.81 1.60
C ASP A 92 16.05 12.46 1.87
N GLN A 93 15.49 11.67 2.79
CA GLN A 93 15.99 10.33 3.11
C GLN A 93 15.84 9.38 1.91
N ALA A 94 14.75 9.47 1.15
CA ALA A 94 14.54 8.70 -0.06
C ALA A 94 15.56 9.05 -1.14
N CYS A 95 15.85 10.34 -1.34
CA CYS A 95 16.89 10.79 -2.26
C CYS A 95 18.29 10.28 -1.86
N LYS A 96 18.63 10.31 -0.57
CA LYS A 96 19.90 9.75 -0.05
C LYS A 96 20.00 8.25 -0.29
N TRP A 97 18.95 7.51 0.06
CA TRP A 97 18.86 6.07 -0.18
C TRP A 97 18.98 5.73 -1.67
N ALA A 98 18.30 6.47 -2.54
CA ALA A 98 18.41 6.30 -3.98
C ALA A 98 19.85 6.54 -4.46
N GLY A 99 20.52 7.60 -4.01
CA GLY A 99 21.92 7.88 -4.35
C GLY A 99 22.87 6.74 -3.94
N GLN A 100 22.66 6.16 -2.76
CA GLN A 100 23.45 5.05 -2.25
C GLN A 100 23.27 3.77 -3.08
N TRP A 101 22.06 3.42 -3.50
CA TRP A 101 21.79 2.11 -4.12
C TRP A 101 21.65 2.12 -5.63
N ARG A 102 21.56 3.30 -6.27
CA ARG A 102 21.29 3.42 -7.72
C ARG A 102 22.30 2.71 -8.61
N HIS A 103 23.56 2.66 -8.19
CA HIS A 103 24.63 2.00 -8.94
C HIS A 103 24.57 0.47 -8.85
N LEU A 104 23.98 -0.08 -7.78
CA LEU A 104 23.85 -1.52 -7.58
C LEU A 104 22.50 -2.07 -8.08
N GLU A 105 21.42 -1.28 -7.93
CA GLU A 105 20.06 -1.75 -8.15
C GLU A 105 19.17 -0.66 -8.77
N LEU A 106 19.51 -0.19 -9.96
CA LEU A 106 18.77 0.88 -10.63
C LEU A 106 17.26 0.63 -10.71
N TRP A 107 16.85 -0.60 -11.05
CA TRP A 107 15.44 -0.97 -11.14
C TRP A 107 14.74 -0.96 -9.76
N ALA A 108 15.38 -1.46 -8.71
CA ALA A 108 14.81 -1.48 -7.37
C ALA A 108 14.63 -0.06 -6.83
N VAL A 109 15.61 0.81 -7.07
CA VAL A 109 15.53 2.23 -6.71
C VAL A 109 14.40 2.91 -7.47
N GLN A 110 14.25 2.66 -8.77
CA GLN A 110 13.17 3.23 -9.56
C GLN A 110 11.78 2.83 -9.02
N GLN A 111 11.60 1.58 -8.60
CA GLN A 111 10.33 1.09 -8.06
C GLN A 111 9.93 1.74 -6.72
N VAL A 112 10.91 2.18 -5.92
CA VAL A 112 10.64 2.89 -4.67
C VAL A 112 10.42 4.38 -4.90
N MET A 113 11.21 4.98 -5.80
CA MET A 113 11.16 6.41 -6.08
C MET A 113 9.97 6.82 -6.93
N ASN A 114 9.51 5.95 -7.84
CA ASN A 114 8.29 6.18 -8.60
C ASN A 114 7.11 6.31 -7.66
N ASP A 115 6.41 7.44 -7.75
CA ASP A 115 5.20 7.72 -6.97
C ASP A 115 5.43 7.52 -5.45
N ILE A 116 6.62 7.87 -4.96
CA ILE A 116 6.92 7.76 -3.53
C ILE A 116 6.01 8.67 -2.70
N ASP A 117 5.63 9.82 -3.24
CA ASP A 117 4.66 10.73 -2.64
C ASP A 117 3.34 10.03 -2.32
N ASP A 118 2.87 9.16 -3.20
CA ASP A 118 1.65 8.37 -2.98
C ASP A 118 1.79 7.46 -1.75
N SER A 119 3.00 7.10 -1.31
CA SER A 119 3.25 6.33 -0.08
C SER A 119 3.51 7.21 1.16
N LEU A 120 3.52 8.54 1.02
CA LEU A 120 3.77 9.50 2.10
C LEU A 120 2.52 10.32 2.49
N MET A 121 1.34 9.99 1.96
CA MET A 121 0.11 10.76 2.19
C MET A 121 -0.33 10.76 3.67
N PHE A 122 0.05 9.75 4.47
CA PHE A 122 -0.24 9.69 5.90
C PHE A 122 0.32 10.88 6.68
N TYR A 123 1.33 11.60 6.18
CA TYR A 123 1.85 12.82 6.82
C TYR A 123 0.83 13.96 6.85
N SER A 124 -0.26 13.89 6.08
CA SER A 124 -1.38 14.83 6.17
C SER A 124 -2.28 14.58 7.39
N LEU A 125 -2.20 13.40 8.01
CA LEU A 125 -2.97 13.02 9.20
C LEU A 125 -2.28 13.48 10.49
N PRO A 126 -2.98 13.47 11.64
CA PRO A 126 -2.35 13.68 12.95
C PRO A 126 -1.21 12.69 13.22
N GLU A 127 -0.14 13.16 13.87
CA GLU A 127 1.09 12.37 14.10
C GLU A 127 0.82 11.05 14.85
N ASP A 128 -0.09 11.07 15.81
CA ASP A 128 -0.51 9.90 16.58
C ASP A 128 -1.06 8.76 15.70
N TRP A 129 -1.53 9.08 14.50
CA TRP A 129 -2.14 8.12 13.58
C TRP A 129 -1.10 7.51 12.64
N TRP A 130 0.03 8.17 12.41
CA TRP A 130 1.03 7.72 11.44
C TRP A 130 1.51 6.30 11.72
N ARG A 131 1.71 5.94 13.00
CA ARG A 131 2.11 4.56 13.36
C ARG A 131 1.03 3.55 12.97
N LYS A 132 -0.24 3.86 13.23
CA LYS A 132 -1.39 2.97 12.92
C LYS A 132 -1.54 2.79 11.41
N VAL A 133 -1.39 3.86 10.64
CA VAL A 133 -1.54 3.83 9.17
C VAL A 133 -0.37 3.12 8.49
N ARG A 134 0.86 3.31 8.97
CA ARG A 134 2.06 2.67 8.40
C ARG A 134 2.13 1.16 8.64
N THR A 135 1.48 0.66 9.70
CA THR A 135 1.56 -0.77 10.04
C THR A 135 0.25 -1.48 9.78
N SER A 136 0.23 -2.38 8.80
CA SER A 136 -0.87 -3.32 8.55
C SER A 136 -0.87 -4.51 9.52
N ASN A 137 0.05 -4.59 10.49
CA ASN A 137 0.24 -5.74 11.38
C ASN A 137 -1.05 -6.28 12.00
N TYR A 138 -1.96 -5.41 12.45
CA TYR A 138 -3.24 -5.83 13.00
C TYR A 138 -4.15 -6.47 11.94
N LEU A 139 -4.28 -5.82 10.79
CA LEU A 139 -5.07 -6.30 9.66
C LEU A 139 -4.51 -7.61 9.09
N GLU A 140 -3.18 -7.69 8.93
CA GLU A 140 -2.50 -8.91 8.47
C GLU A 140 -2.68 -10.06 9.45
N ARG A 141 -2.60 -9.79 10.76
CA ARG A 141 -2.85 -10.81 11.78
C ARG A 141 -4.28 -11.32 11.71
N LEU A 142 -5.26 -10.42 11.54
CA LEU A 142 -6.66 -10.77 11.38
C LEU A 142 -6.88 -11.61 10.11
N ILE A 143 -6.38 -11.15 8.96
CA ILE A 143 -6.49 -11.86 7.67
C ILE A 143 -5.84 -13.24 7.75
N ARG A 144 -4.66 -13.34 8.37
CA ARG A 144 -3.96 -14.62 8.57
C ARG A 144 -4.80 -15.56 9.43
N THR A 145 -5.39 -15.07 10.52
CA THR A 145 -6.27 -15.88 11.38
C THR A 145 -7.51 -16.34 10.62
N LEU A 146 -8.10 -15.50 9.77
CA LEU A 146 -9.23 -15.89 8.91
C LEU A 146 -8.81 -16.99 7.94
N ARG A 147 -7.69 -16.83 7.22
CA ARG A 147 -7.17 -17.85 6.29
C ARG A 147 -6.92 -19.18 6.98
N MET A 148 -6.23 -19.19 8.13
CA MET A 148 -5.99 -20.43 8.88
C MET A 148 -7.29 -21.15 9.28
N ARG A 149 -8.36 -20.41 9.58
CA ARG A 149 -9.66 -21.01 9.90
C ARG A 149 -10.41 -21.50 8.66
N LEU A 150 -10.32 -20.77 7.56
CA LEU A 150 -10.99 -21.08 6.30
C LEU A 150 -10.31 -22.23 5.53
N ASP A 151 -8.97 -22.27 5.53
CA ASP A 151 -8.18 -23.29 4.81
C ASP A 151 -8.45 -24.70 5.35
N ASN A 152 -8.71 -24.81 6.67
CA ASN A 152 -9.06 -26.07 7.32
C ASN A 152 -10.48 -26.56 6.97
N MET A 153 -11.33 -25.71 6.36
CA MET A 153 -12.72 -26.06 6.08
C MET A 153 -12.95 -26.71 4.71
N GLY A 154 -11.93 -26.80 3.84
CA GLY A 154 -11.91 -27.62 2.62
C GLY A 154 -13.02 -27.33 1.59
N THR A 155 -12.65 -26.91 0.37
CA THR A 155 -13.55 -26.63 -0.77
C THR A 155 -14.73 -25.71 -0.46
N HIS A 156 -14.58 -24.43 -0.80
CA HIS A 156 -15.72 -23.53 -0.87
C HIS A 156 -16.60 -23.94 -2.06
N TYR A 157 -17.80 -24.44 -1.79
CA TYR A 157 -18.85 -24.47 -2.80
C TYR A 157 -19.08 -23.02 -3.24
N ASN A 158 -18.87 -22.73 -4.53
CA ASN A 158 -19.32 -21.48 -5.13
C ASN A 158 -20.84 -21.47 -5.07
N ALA A 159 -21.38 -21.04 -3.93
CA ALA A 159 -22.80 -20.85 -3.76
C ALA A 159 -23.18 -19.52 -4.40
N GLN A 160 -23.42 -19.52 -5.71
CA GLN A 160 -24.43 -18.66 -6.30
C GLN A 160 -25.14 -19.40 -7.46
N PRO A 161 -26.48 -19.29 -7.56
CA PRO A 161 -27.25 -19.76 -8.71
C PRO A 161 -26.98 -18.94 -9.99
#